data_AF-A0A2E8DMQ0-F1
#
_entry.id   AF-A0A2E8DMQ0-F1
#
_cell.length_a   1.000
_cell.length_b   1.000
_cell.length_c   1.000
_cell.angle_alpha   90.00
_cell.angle_beta   90.00
_cell.angle_gamma   90.00
#
_symmetry.space_group_name_H-M   'P 1'
#
loop_
_entity.id
_entity.type
_entity.pdbx_description
1 polymer ?
#
loop_
_entity_poly.entity_id
_entity_poly.type
_entity_poly.pdbx_seq_one_letter_code
_entity_poly.pdbx_strand_id
1 'polypeptide(L)'
;MSKLKFSRKSFFWIAGGGSALSGLTAVYARFVEPKWFRLNKTEIKLSVLSNDQKIKILHLSDLHSYPEVPYFQIETAIRIGISQEPDLVCLTGDFITHEIEDFDRYHRLLKLLTDQAPTFACFGNHDRVYLNEYNSGEKYHDS
;
A
#
# COMPACT_ATOMS: atom_id res chain seq x y z
N MET A 1 0.61 42.92 35.34
CA MET A 1 1.00 41.98 34.27
C MET A 1 2.52 41.84 34.26
N SER A 2 3.05 40.68 34.66
CA SER A 2 4.49 40.39 34.66
C SER A 2 4.96 40.12 33.22
N LYS A 3 5.99 40.85 32.77
CA LYS A 3 6.63 40.61 31.47
C LYS A 3 7.55 39.39 31.59
N LEU A 4 7.27 38.32 30.86
CA LEU A 4 8.16 37.16 30.76
C LEU A 4 9.53 37.61 30.22
N LYS A 5 10.60 37.44 31.02
CA LYS A 5 11.98 37.72 30.59
C LYS A 5 12.49 36.55 29.74
N PHE A 6 12.42 36.71 28.42
CA PHE A 6 12.93 35.72 27.48
C PHE A 6 14.45 35.85 27.33
N SER A 7 15.20 34.82 27.74
CA SER A 7 16.67 34.80 27.64
C SER A 7 17.13 34.18 26.31
N ARG A 8 18.28 34.60 25.79
CA ARG A 8 18.90 34.01 24.58
C ARG A 8 19.09 32.50 24.73
N LYS A 9 19.38 32.01 25.95
CA LYS A 9 19.46 30.57 26.26
C LYS A 9 18.10 29.87 26.13
N SER A 10 17.02 30.52 26.58
CA SER A 10 15.65 30.03 26.41
C SER A 10 15.24 29.99 24.94
N PHE A 11 15.66 30.97 24.14
CA PHE A 11 15.47 30.95 22.68
C PHE A 11 16.16 29.74 22.02
N PHE A 12 17.42 29.46 22.34
CA PHE A 12 18.13 28.31 21.78
C PHE A 12 17.52 26.96 22.19
N TRP A 13 17.05 26.81 23.43
CA TRP A 13 16.34 25.60 23.86
C TRP A 13 15.00 25.42 23.15
N ILE A 14 14.24 26.51 22.94
CA ILE A 14 12.95 26.45 22.24
C ILE A 14 13.14 26.22 20.74
N ALA A 15 14.08 26.92 20.10
CA ALA A 15 14.39 26.77 18.68
C ALA A 15 15.03 25.39 18.38
N GLY A 16 15.97 24.94 19.22
CA GLY A 16 16.58 23.61 19.13
C GLY A 16 15.58 22.50 19.40
N GLY A 17 14.72 22.66 20.42
CA GLY A 17 13.64 21.71 20.73
C GLY A 17 12.59 21.62 19.62
N GLY A 18 12.17 22.76 19.05
CA GLY A 18 11.24 22.79 17.92
C GLY A 18 11.81 22.16 16.64
N SER A 19 13.10 22.36 16.37
CA SER A 19 13.79 21.74 15.23
C SER A 19 13.96 20.23 15.42
N ALA A 20 14.33 19.78 16.62
CA ALA A 20 14.44 18.36 16.94
C ALA A 20 13.08 17.64 16.83
N LEU A 21 12.01 18.23 17.37
CA LEU A 21 10.67 17.67 17.25
C LEU A 21 10.22 17.58 15.79
N SER A 22 10.44 18.64 14.99
CA SER A 22 10.12 18.64 13.57
C SER A 22 10.89 17.57 12.79
N GLY A 23 12.18 17.40 13.11
CA GLY A 23 13.02 16.34 12.53
C GLY A 23 12.52 14.94 12.88
N LEU A 24 12.16 14.70 14.14
CA LEU A 24 11.59 13.42 14.58
C LEU A 24 10.26 13.11 13.88
N THR A 25 9.38 14.11 13.74
CA THR A 25 8.11 13.96 13.00
C THR A 25 8.35 13.61 11.54
N ALA A 26 9.31 14.27 10.87
CA ALA A 26 9.64 13.98 9.48
C ALA A 26 10.21 12.56 9.31
N VAL A 27 11.08 12.11 10.23
CA VAL A 27 11.60 10.74 10.24
C VAL A 27 10.47 9.73 10.45
N TYR A 28 9.57 9.98 11.39
CA TYR A 28 8.42 9.11 11.64
C TYR A 28 7.52 9.00 10.40
N ALA A 29 7.12 10.13 9.82
CA ALA A 29 6.27 10.18 8.63
C ALA A 29 6.93 9.50 7.41
N ARG A 30 8.26 9.59 7.28
CA ARG A 30 8.97 8.97 6.15
C ARG A 30 9.18 7.47 6.31
N PHE A 31 9.45 6.99 7.52
CA PHE A 31 9.96 5.62 7.72
C PHE A 31 9.04 4.69 8.50
N VAL A 32 8.13 5.22 9.33
CA VAL A 32 7.28 4.42 10.22
C VAL A 32 5.85 4.37 9.70
N GLU A 33 5.22 5.53 9.48
CA GLU A 33 3.82 5.62 9.04
C GLU A 33 3.52 4.77 7.78
N PRO A 34 4.32 4.82 6.69
CA PRO A 34 4.00 4.07 5.48
C PRO A 34 4.10 2.55 5.65
N LYS A 35 4.80 2.07 6.68
CA LYS A 35 4.97 0.63 6.97
C LYS A 35 3.89 0.10 7.91
N TRP A 36 3.02 0.97 8.42
CA TRP A 36 2.01 0.58 9.39
C TRP A 36 0.75 0.04 8.68
N PHE A 37 0.85 -1.20 8.20
CA PHE A 37 -0.29 -1.90 7.62
C PHE A 37 -1.42 -2.04 8.63
N ARG A 38 -2.63 -1.62 8.23
CA ARG A 38 -3.86 -1.82 8.99
C ARG A 38 -4.75 -2.81 8.25
N LEU A 39 -5.03 -3.94 8.88
CA LEU A 39 -6.04 -4.87 8.39
C LEU A 39 -7.43 -4.35 8.76
N ASN A 40 -8.22 -3.98 7.75
CA ASN A 40 -9.61 -3.57 7.94
C ASN A 40 -10.54 -4.77 7.68
N LYS A 41 -11.46 -5.03 8.62
CA LYS A 41 -12.50 -6.07 8.49
C LYS A 41 -13.86 -5.39 8.49
N THR A 42 -14.63 -5.63 7.45
CA THR A 42 -15.98 -5.10 7.30
C THR A 42 -16.94 -6.26 7.09
N GLU A 43 -17.90 -6.41 7.99
CA GLU A 43 -18.95 -7.41 7.85
C GLU A 43 -20.14 -6.81 7.10
N ILE A 44 -20.53 -7.43 6.00
CA ILE A 44 -21.66 -7.03 5.19
C ILE A 44 -22.74 -8.12 5.31
N LYS A 45 -23.91 -7.75 5.84
CA LYS A 45 -25.05 -8.66 5.92
C LYS A 45 -25.78 -8.65 4.59
N LEU A 46 -25.82 -9.80 3.93
CA LEU A 46 -26.55 -9.98 2.68
C LEU A 46 -27.84 -10.75 2.97
N SER A 47 -28.98 -10.15 2.67
CA SER A 47 -30.31 -10.76 2.88
C SER A 47 -30.54 -12.03 2.06
N VAL A 48 -29.76 -12.21 0.99
CA VAL A 48 -29.82 -13.37 0.09
C VAL A 48 -29.07 -14.58 0.66
N LEU A 49 -28.13 -14.37 1.59
CA LEU A 49 -27.39 -15.45 2.22
C LEU A 49 -28.14 -15.95 3.47
N SER A 50 -28.16 -17.26 3.66
CA SER A 50 -28.66 -17.84 4.92
C SER A 50 -27.73 -17.46 6.07
N ASN A 51 -28.24 -17.37 7.30
CA ASN A 51 -27.46 -16.93 8.48
C ASN A 51 -26.16 -17.74 8.73
N ASP A 52 -26.13 -19.00 8.28
CA ASP A 52 -24.99 -19.90 8.47
C ASP A 52 -23.97 -19.81 7.32
N GLN A 53 -24.30 -19.12 6.22
CA GLN A 53 -23.39 -18.92 5.10
C GLN A 53 -22.55 -17.67 5.32
N LYS A 54 -21.24 -17.86 5.37
CA LYS A 54 -20.26 -16.78 5.47
C LYS A 54 -19.26 -16.94 4.34
N ILE A 55 -18.89 -15.83 3.72
CA ILE A 55 -17.86 -15.77 2.69
C ILE A 55 -16.91 -14.66 3.08
N LYS A 56 -15.62 -14.95 3.12
CA LYS A 56 -14.56 -14.01 3.42
C LYS A 56 -13.84 -13.63 2.14
N ILE A 57 -13.91 -12.35 1.79
CA ILE A 57 -13.26 -11.81 0.61
C ILE A 57 -12.05 -11.01 1.06
N LEU A 58 -10.86 -11.40 0.59
CA LEU A 58 -9.67 -10.57 0.67
C LEU A 58 -9.71 -9.58 -0.50
N HIS A 59 -9.74 -8.28 -0.19
CA HIS A 59 -9.73 -7.22 -1.17
C HIS A 59 -8.41 -6.45 -1.09
N LEU A 60 -7.68 -6.39 -2.21
CA LEU A 60 -6.45 -5.61 -2.34
C LEU A 60 -6.56 -4.71 -3.58
N SER A 61 -6.05 -3.49 -3.48
CA SER A 61 -6.04 -2.49 -4.56
C SER A 61 -4.81 -1.60 -4.41
N ASP A 62 -4.52 -0.79 -5.43
CA ASP A 62 -3.51 0.29 -5.37
C ASP A 62 -2.14 -0.23 -4.92
N LEU A 63 -1.74 -1.40 -5.44
CA LEU A 63 -0.47 -2.02 -5.09
C LEU A 63 0.71 -1.15 -5.55
N HIS A 64 0.55 -0.39 -6.65
CA HIS A 64 1.52 0.58 -7.16
C HIS A 64 2.96 0.08 -7.06
N SER A 65 3.21 -1.12 -7.60
CA SER A 65 4.53 -1.74 -7.51
C SER A 65 5.57 -0.80 -8.10
N TYR A 66 6.69 -0.64 -7.38
CA TYR A 66 7.93 0.10 -7.68
C TYR A 66 7.87 1.23 -8.73
N PRO A 67 8.38 2.44 -8.42
CA PRO A 67 9.15 2.82 -7.22
C PRO A 67 8.32 3.26 -6.01
N GLU A 68 7.00 3.36 -6.14
CA GLU A 68 6.13 3.93 -5.11
C GLU A 68 5.97 2.99 -3.92
N VAL A 69 5.69 1.71 -4.19
CA VAL A 69 5.54 0.67 -3.17
C VAL A 69 6.61 -0.41 -3.36
N PRO A 70 7.56 -0.54 -2.42
CA PRO A 70 8.56 -1.60 -2.47
C PRO A 70 7.94 -3.00 -2.40
N TYR A 71 8.49 -3.98 -3.11
CA TYR A 71 7.98 -5.35 -3.11
C TYR A 71 7.81 -6.01 -1.73
N PHE A 72 8.65 -5.66 -0.74
CA PHE A 72 8.50 -6.19 0.62
C PHE A 72 7.21 -5.74 1.30
N GLN A 73 6.72 -4.53 0.96
CA GLN A 73 5.47 -3.99 1.48
C GLN A 73 4.28 -4.76 0.89
N ILE A 74 4.30 -4.97 -0.43
CA ILE A 74 3.31 -5.80 -1.13
C ILE A 74 3.30 -7.22 -0.55
N GLU A 75 4.47 -7.83 -0.37
CA GLU A 75 4.58 -9.16 0.23
C GLU A 75 3.98 -9.21 1.64
N THR A 76 4.27 -8.20 2.47
CA THR A 76 3.72 -8.11 3.83
C THR A 76 2.21 -8.04 3.81
N ALA A 77 1.64 -7.18 2.95
CA ALA A 77 0.19 -7.05 2.79
C ALA A 77 -0.46 -8.36 2.32
N ILE A 78 0.13 -9.02 1.33
CA ILE A 78 -0.32 -10.32 0.81
C ILE A 78 -0.31 -11.38 1.92
N ARG A 79 0.79 -11.49 2.68
CA ARG A 79 0.90 -12.48 3.77
C ARG A 79 -0.10 -12.21 4.90
N ILE A 80 -0.29 -10.94 5.28
CA ILE A 80 -1.33 -10.58 6.26
C ILE A 80 -2.71 -10.96 5.73
N GLY A 81 -3.02 -10.67 4.46
CA GLY A 81 -4.29 -11.02 3.83
C GLY A 81 -4.54 -12.52 3.79
N ILE A 82 -3.57 -13.30 3.31
CA ILE A 82 -3.64 -14.77 3.24
C ILE A 82 -3.83 -15.37 4.64
N SER A 83 -3.17 -14.84 5.67
CA SER A 83 -3.33 -15.33 7.05
C SER A 83 -4.75 -15.19 7.60
N GLN A 84 -5.62 -14.42 6.92
CA GLN A 84 -7.03 -14.34 7.27
C GLN A 84 -7.86 -15.48 6.69
N GLU A 85 -7.28 -16.40 5.92
CA GLU A 85 -7.97 -17.54 5.29
C GLU A 85 -9.18 -17.09 4.46
N PRO A 86 -8.96 -16.32 3.37
CA PRO A 86 -10.05 -15.88 2.50
C PRO A 86 -10.59 -17.02 1.63
N ASP A 87 -11.89 -17.00 1.37
CA ASP A 87 -12.54 -17.89 0.40
C ASP A 87 -12.36 -17.39 -1.04
N LEU A 88 -12.09 -16.08 -1.19
CA LEU A 88 -11.93 -15.39 -2.47
C LEU A 88 -10.96 -14.22 -2.34
N VAL A 89 -10.15 -13.98 -3.37
CA VAL A 89 -9.32 -12.77 -3.52
C VAL A 89 -9.86 -11.90 -4.66
N CYS A 90 -10.06 -10.62 -4.37
CA CYS A 90 -10.40 -9.59 -5.35
C CYS A 90 -9.27 -8.56 -5.43
N LEU A 91 -8.73 -8.39 -6.62
CA LEU A 91 -7.71 -7.40 -6.95
C LEU A 91 -8.29 -6.32 -7.85
N THR A 92 -8.45 -5.09 -7.36
CA THR A 92 -9.25 -4.07 -8.06
C THR A 92 -8.45 -2.93 -8.70
N GLY A 93 -7.27 -3.25 -9.21
CA GLY A 93 -6.50 -2.35 -10.08
C GLY A 93 -5.39 -1.57 -9.39
N ASP A 94 -4.73 -0.76 -10.22
CA ASP A 94 -3.55 0.05 -9.91
C ASP A 94 -2.41 -0.82 -9.38
N PHE A 95 -2.07 -1.82 -10.19
CA PHE A 95 -1.01 -2.78 -9.90
C PHE A 95 0.37 -2.19 -10.11
N ILE A 96 0.51 -1.31 -11.11
CA ILE A 96 1.79 -0.79 -11.62
C ILE A 96 1.65 0.72 -11.83
N THR A 97 2.64 1.50 -11.41
CA THR A 97 2.66 2.95 -11.65
C THR A 97 3.43 3.33 -12.91
N HIS A 98 4.66 2.84 -13.04
CA HIS A 98 5.64 3.26 -14.07
C HIS A 98 6.18 2.11 -14.91
N GLU A 99 6.67 1.06 -14.26
CA GLU A 99 7.19 -0.12 -14.93
C GLU A 99 7.27 -1.24 -13.91
N ILE A 100 7.47 -2.47 -14.37
CA ILE A 100 7.79 -3.57 -13.48
C ILE A 100 9.29 -3.81 -13.57
N GLU A 101 10.03 -3.34 -12.56
CA GLU A 101 11.48 -3.52 -12.47
C GLU A 101 11.89 -5.00 -12.46
N ASP A 102 11.14 -5.84 -11.73
CA ASP A 102 11.37 -7.29 -11.64
C ASP A 102 10.06 -8.05 -11.81
N PHE A 103 9.74 -8.37 -13.07
CA PHE A 103 8.51 -9.08 -13.44
C PHE A 103 8.38 -10.42 -12.74
N ASP A 104 9.46 -11.20 -12.69
CA ASP A 104 9.45 -12.53 -12.08
C ASP A 104 9.17 -12.47 -10.58
N ARG A 105 9.76 -11.48 -9.88
CA ARG A 105 9.47 -11.26 -8.47
C ARG A 105 8.05 -10.83 -8.25
N TYR A 106 7.54 -9.90 -9.04
CA TYR A 106 6.17 -9.44 -8.87
C TYR A 106 5.15 -10.55 -9.18
N HIS A 107 5.40 -11.31 -10.24
CA HIS A 107 4.63 -12.50 -10.58
C HIS A 107 4.62 -13.51 -9.42
N ARG A 108 5.78 -13.82 -8.83
CA ARG A 108 5.86 -14.71 -7.66
C ARG A 108 5.03 -14.21 -6.48
N LEU A 109 5.02 -12.91 -6.22
CA LEU A 109 4.22 -12.32 -5.15
C LEU A 109 2.72 -12.48 -5.42
N LEU A 110 2.25 -12.12 -6.62
CA LEU A 110 0.85 -12.27 -7.00
C LEU A 110 0.42 -13.74 -7.03
N LYS A 111 1.33 -14.64 -7.43
CA LYS A 111 1.09 -16.09 -7.42
C LYS A 111 0.79 -16.63 -6.01
N LEU A 112 1.33 -16.02 -4.96
CA LEU A 112 0.98 -16.41 -3.58
C LEU A 112 -0.52 -16.26 -3.32
N LEU A 113 -1.21 -15.30 -3.94
CA LEU A 113 -2.66 -15.13 -3.77
C LEU A 113 -3.43 -16.23 -4.51
N THR A 114 -3.05 -16.50 -5.77
CA THR A 114 -3.71 -17.51 -6.60
C THR A 114 -3.53 -18.93 -6.08
N ASP A 115 -2.43 -19.18 -5.36
CA ASP A 115 -2.16 -20.48 -4.74
C ASP A 115 -3.01 -20.71 -3.48
N GLN A 116 -3.65 -19.67 -2.93
CA GLN A 116 -4.42 -19.75 -1.67
C GLN A 116 -5.93 -19.78 -1.91
N ALA A 117 -6.44 -18.96 -2.83
CA ALA A 117 -7.86 -18.91 -3.12
C ALA A 117 -8.11 -18.43 -4.57
N PRO A 118 -9.29 -18.74 -5.13
CA PRO A 118 -9.70 -18.17 -6.42
C PRO A 118 -9.52 -16.66 -6.41
N THR A 119 -8.80 -16.15 -7.41
CA THR A 119 -8.38 -14.75 -7.48
C THR A 119 -8.93 -14.11 -8.75
N PHE A 120 -9.63 -12.99 -8.60
CA PHE A 120 -10.17 -12.20 -9.70
C PHE A 120 -9.51 -10.84 -9.72
N ALA A 121 -9.19 -10.34 -10.92
CA ALA A 121 -8.53 -9.06 -11.11
C ALA A 121 -9.25 -8.19 -12.15
N CYS A 122 -9.28 -6.89 -11.92
CA CYS A 122 -9.64 -5.90 -12.95
C CYS A 122 -8.60 -4.79 -13.00
N PHE A 123 -8.48 -4.12 -14.15
CA PHE A 123 -7.54 -3.03 -14.36
C PHE A 123 -8.03 -1.73 -13.68
N GLY A 124 -7.10 -1.03 -13.05
CA GLY A 124 -7.26 0.35 -12.58
C GLY A 124 -6.94 1.36 -13.67
N ASN A 125 -6.96 2.64 -13.31
CA ASN A 125 -6.64 3.73 -14.23
C ASN A 125 -5.16 3.75 -14.61
N HIS A 126 -4.25 3.47 -13.67
CA HIS A 126 -2.82 3.44 -13.97
C HIS A 126 -2.46 2.28 -14.90
N ASP A 127 -3.11 1.13 -14.74
CA ASP A 127 -2.87 -0.04 -15.59
C ASP A 127 -3.32 0.19 -17.04
N ARG A 128 -4.33 1.04 -17.27
CA ARG A 128 -4.84 1.35 -18.62
C ARG A 128 -3.92 2.27 -19.42
N VAL A 129 -3.16 3.13 -18.74
CA VAL A 129 -2.15 3.97 -19.41
C VAL A 129 -1.10 3.07 -20.06
N TYR A 130 -0.64 2.02 -19.36
CA TYR A 130 0.25 1.00 -19.94
C TYR A 130 -0.33 0.30 -21.15
N LEU A 131 -1.60 -0.11 -21.08
CA LEU A 131 -2.23 -0.80 -22.22
C LEU A 131 -2.34 0.11 -23.45
N ASN A 132 -2.55 1.41 -23.25
CA ASN A 132 -2.61 2.36 -24.36
C ASN A 132 -1.23 2.62 -24.98
N GLU A 133 -0.18 2.75 -24.16
CA GLU A 133 1.21 2.91 -24.63
C GLU A 133 1.76 1.65 -25.31
N TYR A 134 1.44 0.46 -24.77
CA TYR A 134 1.78 -0.80 -25.41
C TYR A 134 1.11 -0.95 -26.79
N ASN A 135 -0.18 -0.56 -26.89
CA ASN A 135 -0.93 -0.62 -28.14
C ASN A 135 -0.54 0.48 -29.15
N SER A 136 0.06 1.59 -28.71
CA SER A 136 0.55 2.66 -29.60
C SER A 136 1.94 2.36 -30.20
N GLY A 137 2.60 1.29 -29.77
CA GLY A 137 3.87 0.83 -30.34
C GLY A 137 5.10 1.64 -29.91
N GLU A 138 5.00 2.45 -28.85
CA GLU A 138 6.16 3.09 -28.24
C GLU A 138 6.93 2.04 -27.42
N LYS A 139 8.04 1.59 -27.99
CA LYS A 139 8.83 0.44 -27.54
C LYS A 139 9.44 0.65 -26.15
N TYR A 140 9.34 -0.40 -25.33
CA TYR A 140 10.35 -0.73 -24.32
C TYR A 140 11.72 -0.78 -24.99
N HIS A 141 12.58 0.19 -24.67
CA HIS A 141 14.01 0.08 -24.88
C HIS A 141 14.57 -0.75 -23.72
N ASP A 142 14.69 -2.06 -23.96
CA ASP A 142 15.42 -3.00 -23.12
C ASP A 142 16.87 -2.49 -22.99
N SER A 143 17.36 -2.33 -21.76
CA SER A 143 18.76 -2.01 -21.44
C SER A 143 19.27 -2.93 -20.35
#